data_AF-A0A183BY17-F1
#
_entry.id   AF-A0A183BY17-F1
#
_cell.length_a   1.000
_cell.length_b   1.000
_cell.length_c   1.000
_cell.angle_alpha   90.00
_cell.angle_beta   90.00
_cell.angle_gamma   90.00
#
_symmetry.space_group_name_H-M   'P 1'
#
loop_
_entity.id
_entity.type
_entity.pdbx_description
1 polymer ?
#
loop_
_entity_poly.entity_id
_entity_poly.type
_entity_poly.pdbx_seq_one_letter_code
_entity_poly.pdbx_strand_id
1 'polypeptide(L)'
;MAWFESRLLRSARPFVPGGGGPCRDGVGGSAVDDQAMVQMMCDLVLGEIQAEISKAEKETERRRQEELRLTNRPDYSWLVDWRLRAKRPLGFRESSEVELLCAKVRPEEWRRLLKEWRTRVRFVESRDEVLDTFRTVVDELATERMRRECLVESVDEHLEENQSKLPTMAQTKQKQRPKSARTRHYPAQLSVFALTLPDEGNV
;
A
#
# COMPACT_ATOMS: atom_id res chain seq x y z
N MET A 1 35.72 1.52 -0.75
CA MET A 1 34.28 1.53 -1.05
C MET A 1 33.77 2.94 -0.86
N ALA A 2 33.78 3.74 -1.93
CA ALA A 2 33.46 5.16 -1.89
C ALA A 2 32.66 5.51 -3.14
N TRP A 3 31.33 5.37 -3.07
CA TRP A 3 30.41 5.79 -4.13
C TRP A 3 29.09 6.17 -3.48
N PHE A 4 29.02 7.35 -2.86
CA PHE A 4 27.77 8.03 -2.51
C PHE A 4 27.97 9.53 -2.26
N GLU A 5 28.51 10.25 -3.25
CA GLU A 5 28.46 11.71 -3.29
C GLU A 5 28.26 12.15 -4.73
N SER A 6 27.01 12.29 -5.17
CA SER A 6 26.66 13.00 -6.41
C SER A 6 25.14 13.20 -6.51
N ARG A 7 24.55 13.98 -5.60
CA ARG A 7 23.23 14.62 -5.79
C ARG A 7 23.13 15.93 -5.01
N LEU A 8 24.09 16.82 -5.25
CA LEU A 8 23.97 18.23 -4.91
C LEU A 8 24.52 19.03 -6.08
N LEU A 9 23.70 19.28 -7.11
CA LEU A 9 23.91 20.39 -8.03
C LEU A 9 22.70 20.54 -8.96
N ARG A 10 22.22 21.79 -9.04
CA ARG A 10 21.28 22.38 -10.02
C ARG A 10 19.82 22.46 -9.62
N SER A 11 19.49 23.53 -8.91
CA SER A 11 18.57 24.54 -9.47
C SER A 11 18.78 25.89 -8.76
N ALA A 12 19.69 26.71 -9.30
CA ALA A 12 19.81 28.10 -8.92
C ALA A 12 18.62 28.86 -9.52
N ARG A 13 17.60 29.12 -8.71
CA ARG A 13 16.53 30.04 -9.07
C ARG A 13 17.02 31.49 -8.91
N PRO A 14 16.77 32.38 -9.88
CA PRO A 14 17.09 33.79 -9.73
C PRO A 14 16.28 34.40 -8.59
N PHE A 15 16.99 35.12 -7.72
CA PHE A 15 16.43 35.92 -6.63
C PHE A 15 15.68 37.11 -7.22
N VAL A 16 14.36 37.16 -7.02
CA VAL A 16 13.52 38.32 -7.37
C VAL A 16 13.23 39.07 -6.06
N PRO A 17 13.79 40.28 -5.86
CA PRO A 17 13.45 41.10 -4.70
C PRO A 17 12.23 41.95 -5.04
N GLY A 18 11.26 41.98 -4.13
CA GLY A 18 10.31 43.09 -4.03
C GLY A 18 8.86 42.75 -4.36
N GLY A 19 8.04 42.77 -3.32
CA GLY A 19 6.58 42.72 -3.44
C GLY A 19 5.95 42.36 -2.11
N GLY A 20 5.79 43.34 -1.22
CA GLY A 20 4.99 43.19 0.00
C GLY A 20 3.57 42.76 -0.37
N GLY A 21 3.26 41.49 -0.13
CA GLY A 21 1.96 40.89 -0.34
C GLY A 21 1.33 40.51 1.00
N PRO A 22 -0.01 40.58 1.09
CA PRO A 22 -0.76 40.52 2.34
C PRO A 22 -0.59 39.18 3.06
N CYS A 23 -0.63 39.24 4.39
CA CYS A 23 -0.62 38.12 5.31
C CYS A 23 -1.62 37.04 4.85
N ARG A 24 -1.10 35.99 4.22
CA ARG A 24 -1.83 34.75 3.96
C ARG A 24 -1.74 33.90 5.22
N ASP A 25 -2.80 33.89 5.99
CA ASP A 25 -2.98 32.95 7.09
C ASP A 25 -3.03 31.51 6.53
N GLY A 26 -1.86 30.87 6.53
CA GLY A 26 -1.63 29.67 7.34
C GLY A 26 -2.57 28.48 7.21
N VAL A 27 -2.92 28.03 5.99
CA VAL A 27 -3.52 26.68 5.78
C VAL A 27 -2.87 25.99 4.57
N GLY A 28 -1.54 25.90 4.57
CA GLY A 28 -0.75 25.31 3.48
C GLY A 28 0.09 24.09 3.84
N GLY A 29 -0.02 23.57 5.08
CA GLY A 29 0.84 22.48 5.58
C GLY A 29 0.47 21.08 5.07
N SER A 30 -0.81 20.79 4.83
CA SER A 30 -1.29 19.41 4.58
C SER A 30 -0.67 18.76 3.33
N ALA A 31 -0.59 19.47 2.21
CA ALA A 31 -0.21 18.85 0.94
C ALA A 31 1.27 18.46 0.85
N VAL A 32 2.15 19.18 1.58
CA VAL A 32 3.59 18.87 1.61
C VAL A 32 3.85 17.64 2.48
N ASP A 33 3.10 17.52 3.58
CA ASP A 33 3.19 16.38 4.49
C ASP A 33 2.69 15.08 3.83
N ASP A 34 1.63 15.17 3.03
CA ASP A 34 1.08 14.03 2.28
C ASP A 34 2.08 13.47 1.24
N GLN A 35 2.76 14.36 0.51
CA GLN A 35 3.77 13.96 -0.48
C GLN A 35 4.97 13.24 0.18
N ALA A 36 5.43 13.73 1.34
CA ALA A 36 6.53 13.14 2.08
C ALA A 36 6.18 11.74 2.61
N MET A 37 4.94 11.57 3.09
CA MET A 37 4.44 10.27 3.52
C MET A 37 4.37 9.28 2.35
N VAL A 38 3.85 9.69 1.20
CA VAL A 38 3.79 8.83 0.00
C VAL A 38 5.19 8.37 -0.41
N GLN A 39 6.17 9.28 -0.44
CA GLN A 39 7.55 8.93 -0.76
C GLN A 39 8.13 7.90 0.22
N MET A 40 7.91 8.11 1.52
CA MET A 40 8.36 7.17 2.56
C MET A 40 7.73 5.78 2.38
N MET A 41 6.44 5.73 2.03
CA MET A 41 5.75 4.46 1.77
C MET A 41 6.25 3.78 0.51
N CYS A 42 6.53 4.53 -0.55
CA CYS A 42 7.17 4.00 -1.76
C CYS A 42 8.52 3.37 -1.45
N ASP A 43 9.38 4.05 -0.68
CA ASP A 43 10.71 3.56 -0.32
C ASP A 43 10.62 2.29 0.54
N LEU A 44 9.65 2.23 1.47
CA LEU A 44 9.40 1.05 2.29
C LEU A 44 8.96 -0.15 1.44
N VAL A 45 8.03 0.07 0.50
CA VAL A 45 7.54 -0.97 -0.42
C VAL A 45 8.65 -1.45 -1.35
N LEU A 46 9.45 -0.54 -1.91
CA LEU A 46 10.60 -0.87 -2.74
C LEU A 46 11.62 -1.73 -1.96
N GLY A 47 11.93 -1.34 -0.72
CA GLY A 47 12.81 -2.11 0.15
C GLY A 47 12.26 -3.51 0.44
N GLU A 48 10.95 -3.63 0.64
CA GLU A 48 10.31 -4.92 0.91
C GLU A 48 10.27 -5.83 -0.34
N ILE A 49 9.96 -5.28 -1.51
CA ILE A 49 10.02 -6.00 -2.79
C ILE A 49 11.46 -6.50 -3.04
N GLN A 50 12.45 -5.64 -2.80
CA GLN A 50 13.86 -6.02 -2.94
C GLN A 50 14.26 -7.15 -1.99
N ALA A 51 13.74 -7.14 -0.76
CA ALA A 51 14.00 -8.18 0.23
C ALA A 51 13.40 -9.53 -0.21
N GLU A 52 12.17 -9.55 -0.71
CA GLU A 52 11.54 -10.78 -1.20
C GLU A 52 12.19 -11.30 -2.50
N ILE A 53 12.57 -10.43 -3.44
CA ILE A 53 13.36 -10.85 -4.62
C ILE A 53 14.67 -11.51 -4.18
N SER A 54 15.38 -10.88 -3.24
CA SER A 54 16.64 -11.42 -2.71
C SER A 54 16.46 -12.78 -2.03
N LYS A 55 15.28 -13.02 -1.44
CA LYS A 55 14.93 -14.29 -0.79
C LYS A 55 14.58 -15.37 -1.83
N ALA A 56 13.80 -15.03 -2.86
CA ALA A 56 13.50 -15.93 -3.98
C ALA A 56 14.77 -16.35 -4.75
N GLU A 57 15.67 -15.41 -5.04
CA GLU A 57 16.95 -15.69 -5.70
C GLU A 57 17.86 -16.60 -4.85
N LYS A 58 17.89 -16.42 -3.52
CA LYS A 58 18.63 -17.32 -2.61
C LYS A 58 18.04 -18.72 -2.58
N GLU A 59 16.71 -18.83 -2.58
CA GLU A 59 16.02 -20.11 -2.53
C GLU A 59 16.19 -20.91 -3.83
N THR A 60 16.05 -20.25 -4.98
CA THR A 60 16.32 -20.87 -6.29
C THR A 60 17.76 -21.36 -6.40
N GLU A 61 18.73 -20.57 -5.93
CA GLU A 61 20.15 -21.00 -5.91
C GLU A 61 20.37 -22.17 -4.93
N ARG A 62 19.74 -22.15 -3.75
CA ARG A 62 19.81 -23.28 -2.81
C ARG A 62 19.34 -24.58 -3.45
N ARG A 63 18.18 -24.54 -4.14
CA ARG A 63 17.64 -25.69 -4.87
C ARG A 63 18.58 -26.17 -5.97
N ARG A 64 19.19 -25.25 -6.72
CA ARG A 64 20.17 -25.56 -7.76
C ARG A 64 21.40 -26.29 -7.20
N GLN A 65 21.89 -25.86 -6.03
CA GLN A 65 23.02 -26.51 -5.36
C GLN A 65 22.67 -27.90 -4.83
N GLU A 66 21.46 -28.08 -4.33
CA GLU A 66 20.95 -29.39 -3.91
C GLU A 66 20.87 -30.36 -5.11
N GLU A 67 20.38 -29.91 -6.26
CA GLU A 67 20.33 -30.71 -7.49
C GLU A 67 21.72 -31.11 -8.01
N LEU A 68 22.70 -30.20 -7.95
CA LEU A 68 24.09 -30.49 -8.32
C LEU A 68 24.72 -31.56 -7.40
N ARG A 69 24.42 -31.51 -6.10
CA ARG A 69 24.86 -32.52 -5.14
C ARG A 69 24.29 -33.91 -5.45
N LEU A 70 23.02 -33.96 -5.85
CA LEU A 70 22.36 -35.22 -6.22
C LEU A 70 22.89 -35.82 -7.53
N THR A 71 23.23 -34.97 -8.50
CA THR A 71 23.68 -35.40 -9.84
C THR A 71 25.20 -35.67 -9.93
N ASN A 72 25.96 -35.39 -8.87
CA ASN A 72 27.43 -35.49 -8.81
C ASN A 72 28.13 -34.80 -10.01
N ARG A 73 27.52 -33.71 -10.50
CA ARG A 73 28.09 -32.90 -11.58
C ARG A 73 29.12 -31.93 -11.00
N PRO A 74 30.31 -31.79 -11.61
CA PRO A 74 31.28 -30.79 -11.18
C PRO A 74 30.69 -29.39 -11.32
N ASP A 75 30.76 -28.60 -10.25
CA ASP A 75 30.22 -27.24 -10.22
C ASP A 75 31.24 -26.23 -10.76
N TYR A 76 30.90 -25.66 -11.92
CA TYR A 76 31.64 -24.58 -12.55
C TYR A 76 31.00 -23.21 -12.26
N SER A 77 30.10 -23.12 -11.29
CA SER A 77 29.46 -21.86 -10.90
C SER A 77 30.46 -20.79 -10.48
N TRP A 78 31.64 -21.16 -9.96
CA TRP A 78 32.71 -20.23 -9.61
C TRP A 78 33.35 -19.54 -10.83
N LEU A 79 33.23 -20.11 -12.03
CA LEU A 79 33.66 -19.47 -13.29
C LEU A 79 32.68 -18.39 -13.75
N VAL A 80 31.43 -18.46 -13.29
CA VAL A 80 30.43 -17.41 -13.50
C VAL A 80 30.45 -16.54 -12.26
N ASP A 81 30.71 -15.23 -12.38
CA ASP A 81 30.68 -14.34 -11.22
C ASP A 81 29.25 -14.23 -10.67
N TRP A 82 28.82 -15.21 -9.87
CA TRP A 82 27.50 -15.29 -9.29
C TRP A 82 27.28 -14.10 -8.33
N ARG A 83 28.36 -13.62 -7.72
CA ARG A 83 28.39 -12.41 -6.90
C ARG A 83 27.98 -11.15 -7.67
N LEU A 84 28.20 -11.11 -8.98
CA LEU A 84 27.74 -10.03 -9.85
C LEU A 84 26.27 -10.20 -10.27
N ARG A 85 25.69 -11.40 -10.16
CA ARG A 85 24.27 -11.66 -10.43
C ARG A 85 23.39 -11.48 -9.18
N ALA A 86 23.73 -12.11 -8.06
CA ALA A 86 22.91 -12.15 -6.84
C ALA A 86 22.88 -10.84 -6.04
N LYS A 87 23.62 -9.81 -6.48
CA LYS A 87 23.58 -8.47 -5.88
C LYS A 87 22.97 -7.45 -6.82
N ARG A 88 22.31 -7.85 -7.91
CA ARG A 88 21.65 -6.88 -8.78
C ARG A 88 20.49 -6.28 -8.01
N PRO A 89 20.56 -4.98 -7.65
CA PRO A 89 19.39 -4.31 -7.11
C PRO A 89 18.26 -4.38 -8.15
N LEU A 90 17.05 -3.97 -7.76
CA LEU A 90 16.02 -3.66 -8.75
C LEU A 90 16.64 -2.76 -9.82
N GLY A 91 16.48 -3.17 -11.08
CA GLY A 91 16.89 -2.38 -12.20
C GLY A 91 16.08 -1.09 -12.22
N PHE A 92 16.65 -0.03 -12.78
CA PHE A 92 15.99 1.27 -12.87
C PHE A 92 14.57 1.20 -13.45
N ARG A 93 14.37 0.32 -14.44
CA ARG A 93 13.05 0.10 -15.08
C ARG A 93 12.04 -0.51 -14.10
N GLU A 94 12.43 -1.51 -13.33
CA GLU A 94 11.54 -2.19 -12.38
C GLU A 94 11.22 -1.26 -11.21
N SER A 95 12.22 -0.56 -10.67
CA SER A 95 12.00 0.46 -9.63
C SER A 95 11.01 1.53 -10.11
N SER A 96 11.18 2.03 -11.32
CA SER A 96 10.27 3.02 -11.91
C SER A 96 8.86 2.45 -12.11
N GLU A 97 8.71 1.18 -12.50
CA GLU A 97 7.40 0.54 -12.61
C GLU A 97 6.70 0.42 -11.25
N VAL A 98 7.45 0.02 -10.21
CA VAL A 98 6.91 -0.04 -8.84
C VAL A 98 6.50 1.35 -8.35
N GLU A 99 7.31 2.39 -8.59
CA GLU A 99 6.96 3.77 -8.26
C GLU A 99 5.66 4.22 -8.95
N LEU A 100 5.48 3.87 -10.23
CA LEU A 100 4.24 4.17 -10.97
C LEU A 100 3.03 3.42 -10.42
N LEU A 101 3.20 2.18 -9.96
CA LEU A 101 2.14 1.42 -9.30
C LEU A 101 1.79 2.04 -7.94
N CYS A 102 2.80 2.39 -7.15
CA CYS A 102 2.65 3.09 -5.88
C CYS A 102 1.89 4.42 -6.01
N ALA A 103 2.09 5.16 -7.11
CA ALA A 103 1.36 6.40 -7.38
C ALA A 103 -0.17 6.20 -7.57
N LYS A 104 -0.65 4.98 -7.84
CA LYS A 104 -2.08 4.67 -7.98
C LYS A 104 -2.78 4.39 -6.64
N VAL A 105 -2.01 4.17 -5.58
CA VAL A 105 -2.47 3.71 -4.26
C VAL A 105 -2.83 4.92 -3.41
N ARG A 106 -4.03 4.93 -2.81
CA ARG A 106 -4.41 5.98 -1.86
C ARG A 106 -3.76 5.76 -0.49
N PRO A 107 -3.50 6.82 0.30
CA PRO A 107 -2.91 6.71 1.63
C PRO A 107 -3.57 5.68 2.56
N GLU A 108 -4.89 5.54 2.48
CA GLU A 108 -5.67 4.65 3.34
C GLU A 108 -5.52 3.18 2.93
N GLU A 109 -5.07 2.92 1.71
CA GLU A 109 -4.99 1.59 1.10
C GLU A 109 -3.64 0.90 1.36
N TRP A 110 -2.59 1.63 1.76
CA TRP A 110 -1.24 1.09 1.95
C TRP A 110 -1.18 -0.11 2.90
N ARG A 111 -1.85 -0.02 4.05
CA ARG A 111 -1.88 -1.11 5.04
C ARG A 111 -2.50 -2.37 4.45
N ARG A 112 -3.52 -2.20 3.63
CA ARG A 112 -4.24 -3.32 2.99
C ARG A 112 -3.40 -3.92 1.87
N LEU A 113 -2.82 -3.09 1.00
CA LEU A 113 -1.88 -3.48 -0.04
C LEU A 113 -0.76 -4.37 0.52
N LEU A 114 -0.04 -3.89 1.54
CA LEU A 114 1.06 -4.63 2.15
C LEU A 114 0.59 -5.96 2.75
N LYS A 115 -0.56 -5.98 3.43
CA LYS A 115 -1.11 -7.20 4.01
C LYS A 115 -1.43 -8.24 2.93
N GLU A 116 -2.16 -7.84 1.88
CA GLU A 116 -2.57 -8.74 0.80
C GLU A 116 -1.36 -9.22 0.00
N TRP A 117 -0.45 -8.31 -0.37
CA TRP A 117 0.77 -8.67 -1.08
C TRP A 117 1.66 -9.64 -0.28
N ARG A 118 1.89 -9.39 1.02
CA ARG A 118 2.65 -10.30 1.91
C ARG A 118 2.05 -11.71 2.00
N THR A 119 0.74 -11.84 1.86
CA THR A 119 0.10 -13.18 1.86
C THR A 119 0.33 -13.94 0.57
N ARG A 120 0.39 -13.24 -0.57
CA ARG A 120 0.54 -13.85 -1.90
C ARG A 120 2.00 -14.11 -2.26
N VAL A 121 2.91 -13.19 -1.92
CA VAL A 121 4.34 -13.29 -2.27
C VAL A 121 5.05 -14.49 -1.63
N ARG A 122 4.47 -15.08 -0.57
CA ARG A 122 5.02 -16.26 0.12
C ARG A 122 5.18 -17.50 -0.76
N PHE A 123 4.40 -17.58 -1.84
CA PHE A 123 4.36 -18.75 -2.73
C PHE A 123 5.10 -18.52 -4.05
N VAL A 124 5.78 -17.38 -4.17
CA VAL A 124 6.47 -16.96 -5.38
C VAL A 124 7.89 -17.50 -5.40
N GLU A 125 8.33 -18.00 -6.56
CA GLU A 125 9.66 -18.60 -6.72
C GLU A 125 10.58 -17.77 -7.62
N SER A 126 10.03 -16.93 -8.49
CA SER A 126 10.80 -16.11 -9.42
C SER A 126 10.69 -14.61 -9.16
N ARG A 127 11.72 -13.87 -9.56
CA ARG A 127 11.76 -12.40 -9.47
C ARG A 127 10.57 -11.74 -10.19
N ASP A 128 10.27 -12.21 -11.39
CA ASP A 128 9.22 -11.65 -12.25
C ASP A 128 7.85 -11.88 -11.61
N GLU A 129 7.61 -13.06 -11.03
CA GLU A 129 6.39 -13.36 -10.28
C GLU A 129 6.21 -12.46 -9.05
N VAL A 130 7.30 -12.00 -8.39
CA VAL A 130 7.18 -11.08 -7.23
C VAL A 130 6.59 -9.76 -7.69
N LEU A 131 7.09 -9.24 -8.81
CA LEU A 131 6.63 -7.99 -9.42
C LEU A 131 5.21 -8.12 -9.98
N ASP A 132 4.90 -9.22 -10.67
CA ASP A 132 3.57 -9.50 -11.20
C ASP A 132 2.53 -9.66 -10.08
N THR A 133 2.90 -10.31 -8.97
CA THR A 133 2.04 -10.42 -7.80
C THR A 133 1.75 -9.05 -7.20
N PHE A 134 2.77 -8.18 -7.09
CA PHE A 134 2.59 -6.82 -6.59
C PHE A 134 1.66 -6.01 -7.50
N ARG A 135 1.89 -6.05 -8.82
CA ARG A 135 1.06 -5.41 -9.83
C ARG A 135 -0.40 -5.86 -9.75
N THR A 136 -0.61 -7.17 -9.64
CA THR A 136 -1.95 -7.76 -9.53
C THR A 136 -2.70 -7.23 -8.30
N VAL A 137 -2.05 -7.14 -7.14
CA VAL A 137 -2.70 -6.61 -5.92
C VAL A 137 -3.04 -5.12 -6.08
N VAL A 138 -2.15 -4.32 -6.67
CA VAL A 138 -2.42 -2.89 -6.93
C VAL A 138 -3.60 -2.72 -7.90
N ASP A 139 -3.62 -3.49 -8.99
CA ASP A 139 -4.71 -3.43 -9.98
C ASP A 139 -6.04 -3.93 -9.41
N GLU A 140 -6.03 -4.93 -8.52
CA GLU A 140 -7.21 -5.38 -7.78
C GLU A 140 -7.78 -4.29 -6.86
N LEU A 141 -6.91 -3.59 -6.11
CA LEU A 141 -7.33 -2.47 -5.26
C LEU A 141 -7.93 -1.33 -6.09
N ALA A 142 -7.30 -0.99 -7.21
CA ALA A 142 -7.81 0.03 -8.13
C ALA A 142 -9.17 -0.37 -8.71
N THR A 143 -9.35 -1.65 -9.08
CA THR A 143 -10.61 -2.17 -9.61
C THR A 143 -11.70 -2.21 -8.55
N GLU A 144 -11.37 -2.59 -7.31
CA GLU A 144 -12.34 -2.62 -6.21
C GLU A 144 -12.83 -1.22 -5.84
N ARG A 145 -11.93 -0.23 -5.88
CA ARG A 145 -12.29 1.18 -5.72
C ARG A 145 -13.29 1.63 -6.77
N MET A 146 -13.02 1.35 -8.05
CA MET A 146 -13.95 1.65 -9.14
C MET A 146 -15.32 0.98 -8.93
N ARG A 147 -15.35 -0.29 -8.51
CA ARG A 147 -16.60 -1.00 -8.20
C ARG A 147 -17.40 -0.35 -7.08
N ARG A 148 -16.73 0.13 -6.02
CA ARG A 148 -17.39 0.83 -4.90
C ARG A 148 -17.95 2.19 -5.34
N GLU A 149 -17.20 2.93 -6.15
CA GLU A 149 -17.64 4.24 -6.66
C GLU A 149 -18.89 4.09 -7.55
N CYS A 150 -18.93 3.12 -8.47
CA CYS A 150 -20.13 2.84 -9.29
C CYS A 150 -21.35 2.41 -8.46
N LEU A 151 -21.15 1.69 -7.35
CA LEU A 151 -22.25 1.29 -6.46
C LEU A 151 -22.88 2.49 -5.76
N VAL A 152 -22.09 3.49 -5.36
CA VAL A 152 -22.59 4.71 -4.71
C VAL A 152 -23.46 5.50 -5.68
N GLU A 153 -23.01 5.69 -6.93
CA GLU A 153 -23.77 6.40 -7.97
C GLU A 153 -25.15 5.75 -8.20
N SER A 154 -25.21 4.42 -8.27
CA SER A 154 -26.49 3.71 -8.47
C SER A 154 -27.48 3.85 -7.30
N VAL A 155 -27.00 4.04 -6.08
CA VAL A 155 -27.87 4.22 -4.90
C VAL A 155 -28.41 5.64 -4.85
N ASP A 156 -27.59 6.63 -5.21
CA ASP A 156 -27.99 8.04 -5.23
C ASP A 156 -29.05 8.29 -6.31
N GLU A 157 -28.90 7.71 -7.51
CA GLU A 157 -29.91 7.77 -8.58
C GLU A 157 -31.27 7.21 -8.12
N HIS A 158 -31.27 6.07 -7.40
CA HIS A 158 -32.50 5.49 -6.86
C HIS A 158 -33.13 6.32 -5.72
N LEU A 159 -32.34 7.06 -4.94
CA LEU A 159 -32.84 7.95 -3.91
C LEU A 159 -33.48 9.21 -4.54
N GLU A 160 -32.87 9.78 -5.57
CA GLU A 160 -33.43 10.93 -6.30
C GLU A 160 -34.71 10.55 -7.04
N GLU A 161 -34.76 9.38 -7.68
CA GLU A 161 -35.97 8.88 -8.34
C GLU A 161 -37.12 8.70 -7.34
N ASN A 162 -36.84 8.15 -6.16
CA ASN A 162 -37.84 7.98 -5.10
C ASN A 162 -38.33 9.31 -4.50
N GLN A 163 -37.47 10.32 -4.41
CA GLN A 163 -37.87 11.67 -3.96
C GLN A 163 -38.73 12.39 -5.02
N SER A 164 -38.44 12.19 -6.30
CA SER A 164 -39.21 12.81 -7.40
C SER A 164 -40.64 12.25 -7.57
N LYS A 165 -40.91 11.05 -7.05
CA LYS A 165 -42.22 10.37 -7.12
C LYS A 165 -43.12 10.64 -5.92
N LEU A 166 -42.70 11.42 -4.93
CA LEU A 166 -43.57 11.79 -3.82
C LEU A 166 -44.63 12.80 -4.29
N PRO A 167 -45.93 12.46 -4.25
CA PRO A 167 -46.97 13.39 -4.62
C PRO A 167 -46.96 14.57 -3.64
N THR A 168 -46.86 15.78 -4.18
CA THR A 168 -47.05 17.04 -3.46
C THR A 168 -48.51 17.15 -3.03
N MET A 169 -48.90 16.40 -2.01
CA MET A 169 -50.19 16.52 -1.34
C MET A 169 -50.03 17.45 -0.14
N ALA A 170 -50.34 18.72 -0.40
CA ALA A 170 -51.01 19.69 0.45
C ALA A 170 -50.76 19.62 1.97
N GLN A 171 -50.19 20.74 2.44
CA GLN A 171 -50.22 21.19 3.83
C GLN A 171 -51.62 21.01 4.45
N THR A 172 -51.72 20.27 5.54
CA THR A 172 -52.78 20.48 6.53
C THR A 172 -52.18 20.51 7.93
N LYS A 173 -52.33 21.66 8.58
CA LYS A 173 -51.91 21.95 9.96
C LYS A 173 -52.56 20.98 10.95
N GLN A 174 -51.79 20.23 11.73
CA GLN A 174 -52.25 19.68 13.01
C GLN A 174 -51.04 19.34 13.91
N LYS A 175 -50.69 20.23 14.84
CA LYS A 175 -51.04 20.19 16.28
C LYS A 175 -50.16 19.22 17.11
N GLN A 176 -49.18 19.84 17.78
CA GLN A 176 -48.62 19.57 19.12
C GLN A 176 -48.38 18.13 19.62
N ARG A 177 -47.09 17.85 19.89
CA ARG A 177 -46.42 17.23 21.06
C ARG A 177 -47.14 16.10 21.83
N PRO A 178 -46.42 15.02 22.23
CA PRO A 178 -45.54 15.14 23.40
C PRO A 178 -44.19 14.39 23.31
N LYS A 179 -43.36 14.71 24.32
CA LYS A 179 -42.01 14.18 24.59
C LYS A 179 -42.08 12.71 25.01
N SER A 180 -41.20 11.86 24.48
CA SER A 180 -40.83 10.59 25.13
C SER A 180 -39.31 10.46 25.14
N ALA A 181 -38.76 10.40 26.36
CA ALA A 181 -37.36 10.11 26.63
C ALA A 181 -37.02 8.70 26.12
N ARG A 182 -35.98 8.58 25.29
CA ARG A 182 -35.44 7.29 24.87
C ARG A 182 -34.13 7.04 25.61
N THR A 183 -34.22 6.15 26.58
CA THR A 183 -33.15 5.64 27.43
C THR A 183 -32.04 5.04 26.56
N ARG A 184 -30.80 5.45 26.83
CA ARG A 184 -29.59 4.87 26.23
C ARG A 184 -29.46 3.43 26.71
N HIS A 185 -29.50 2.48 25.78
CA HIS A 185 -29.09 1.11 26.03
C HIS A 185 -27.66 0.95 25.52
N TYR A 186 -26.70 0.79 26.42
CA TYR A 186 -25.35 0.33 26.10
C TYR A 186 -25.35 -1.20 26.10
N PRO A 187 -25.01 -1.87 24.98
CA PRO A 187 -24.70 -3.29 25.03
C PRO A 187 -23.21 -3.50 25.35
N ALA A 188 -23.03 -4.28 26.41
CA ALA A 188 -22.03 -5.32 26.60
C ALA A 188 -20.54 -4.99 26.39
N GLN A 189 -19.84 -4.92 27.53
CA GLN A 189 -18.42 -5.17 27.64
C GLN A 189 -18.13 -6.60 27.13
N LEU A 190 -17.33 -6.71 26.07
CA LEU A 190 -16.76 -7.98 25.65
C LEU A 190 -15.45 -8.22 26.41
N SER A 191 -15.61 -9.05 27.44
CA SER A 191 -14.73 -10.13 27.89
C SER A 191 -13.28 -10.11 27.38
N VAL A 192 -12.38 -9.83 28.32
CA VAL A 192 -10.95 -10.13 28.25
C VAL A 192 -10.80 -11.64 28.46
N PHE A 193 -10.61 -12.41 27.39
CA PHE A 193 -10.11 -13.78 27.50
C PHE A 193 -8.59 -13.72 27.63
N ALA A 194 -8.13 -14.00 28.84
CA ALA A 194 -6.76 -14.37 29.13
C ALA A 194 -6.45 -15.71 28.43
N LEU A 195 -5.49 -15.71 27.52
CA LEU A 195 -4.83 -16.94 27.09
C LEU A 195 -3.53 -17.05 27.88
N THR A 196 -3.59 -17.85 28.92
CA THR A 196 -2.46 -18.48 29.59
C THR A 196 -1.66 -19.28 28.57
N LEU A 197 -0.39 -18.90 28.40
CA LEU A 197 0.63 -19.73 27.75
C LEU A 197 0.99 -20.89 28.69
N PRO A 198 1.02 -22.14 28.20
CA PRO A 198 1.68 -23.22 28.94
C PRO A 198 3.20 -23.01 28.92
N ASP A 199 3.73 -23.10 30.12
CA ASP A 199 5.14 -23.25 30.49
C ASP A 199 5.57 -24.67 30.13
N GLU A 200 6.32 -24.83 29.04
CA GLU A 200 6.97 -26.09 28.68
C GLU A 200 8.46 -25.96 29.03
N GLY A 201 8.77 -26.36 30.27
CA GLY A 201 10.10 -26.79 30.66
C GLY A 201 10.35 -28.27 30.33
N ASN A 202 11.63 -28.66 30.38
CA ASN A 202 12.22 -30.00 30.19
C ASN A 202 12.30 -30.46 28.72
N VAL A 203 13.46 -30.84 28.16
CA VAL A 203 14.67 -31.52 28.68
C VAL A 203 15.91 -31.01 27.93
#